data_AF-A0A9N9JLG6-F1
#
_entry.id   AF-A0A9N9JLG6-F1
#
_cell.length_a   1.000
_cell.length_b   1.000
_cell.length_c   1.000
_cell.angle_alpha   90.00
_cell.angle_beta   90.00
_cell.angle_gamma   90.00
#
_symmetry.space_group_name_H-M   'P 1'
#
loop_
_entity.id
_entity.type
_entity.pdbx_description
1 polymer ?
#
loop_
_entity_poly.entity_id
_entity_poly.type
_entity_poly.pdbx_seq_one_letter_code
_entity_poly.pdbx_strand_id
1 'polypeptide(L)'
;VNTERSQRKKDLRTFWQGVIEECGRAKRKRDDEEKENLNPSKKHAQSVISLMCLIQGNSLTNAFEVDIEKNKTISKLKDAIKKKNARTFSNIDAKDIKLWKVEIPDNRNDQLNNFSFHDQDELLAMKKISKYFPFTLPEEHVHVIVKLPRKC
;
A
#
# COMPACT_ATOMS: atom_id res chain seq x y z
N VAL A 1 -15.48 -35.24 -64.83
CA VAL A 1 -15.62 -33.76 -64.67
C VAL A 1 -16.50 -33.35 -63.48
N ASN A 2 -17.67 -33.95 -63.24
CA ASN A 2 -18.56 -33.49 -62.14
C ASN A 2 -18.14 -33.95 -60.73
N THR A 3 -17.52 -35.13 -60.60
CA THR A 3 -17.10 -35.69 -59.30
C THR A 3 -15.90 -34.95 -58.73
N GLU A 4 -14.93 -34.54 -59.56
CA GLU A 4 -13.78 -33.72 -59.15
C GLU A 4 -14.19 -32.33 -58.68
N ARG A 5 -15.20 -31.70 -59.31
CA ARG A 5 -15.72 -30.40 -58.85
C ARG A 5 -16.44 -30.54 -57.51
N SER A 6 -17.17 -31.64 -57.31
CA SER A 6 -17.83 -31.94 -56.03
C SER A 6 -16.81 -32.20 -54.91
N GLN A 7 -15.74 -32.93 -55.23
CA GLN A 7 -14.65 -33.20 -54.28
C GLN A 7 -13.90 -31.92 -53.91
N ARG A 8 -13.51 -31.10 -54.90
CA ARG A 8 -12.87 -29.79 -54.65
C ARG A 8 -13.71 -28.86 -53.78
N LYS A 9 -15.05 -28.89 -53.94
CA LYS A 9 -15.96 -28.10 -53.11
C LYS A 9 -15.98 -28.56 -51.65
N LYS A 10 -15.87 -29.88 -51.41
CA LYS A 10 -15.75 -30.46 -50.07
C LYS A 10 -14.39 -30.14 -49.45
N ASP A 11 -13.31 -30.29 -50.22
CA ASP A 11 -11.95 -30.04 -49.76
C ASP A 11 -11.75 -28.56 -49.40
N LEU A 12 -12.29 -27.63 -50.20
CA LEU A 12 -12.30 -26.21 -49.89
C LEU A 12 -13.09 -25.91 -48.62
N ARG A 13 -14.25 -26.56 -48.41
CA ARG A 13 -15.04 -26.37 -47.19
C ARG A 13 -14.26 -26.84 -45.97
N THR A 14 -13.63 -28.01 -46.02
CA THR A 14 -12.81 -28.54 -44.92
C THR A 14 -11.60 -27.64 -44.65
N PHE A 15 -10.92 -27.18 -45.69
CA PHE A 15 -9.81 -26.24 -45.59
C PHE A 15 -10.22 -24.94 -44.91
N TRP A 16 -11.30 -24.28 -45.38
CA TRP A 16 -11.79 -23.04 -44.78
C TRP A 16 -12.28 -23.25 -43.34
N GLN A 17 -12.88 -24.40 -43.02
CA GLN A 17 -13.32 -24.70 -41.67
C GLN A 17 -12.14 -24.88 -40.71
N GLY A 18 -11.06 -25.52 -41.15
CA GLY A 18 -9.80 -25.58 -40.41
C GLY A 18 -9.17 -24.20 -40.20
N VAL A 19 -9.18 -23.34 -41.24
CA VAL A 19 -8.68 -21.95 -41.14
C VAL A 19 -9.53 -21.12 -40.16
N ILE A 20 -10.85 -21.30 -40.13
CA ILE A 20 -11.74 -20.61 -39.18
C ILE A 20 -11.45 -21.07 -37.74
N GLU A 21 -11.26 -22.37 -37.50
CA GLU A 21 -10.90 -22.90 -36.18
C GLU A 21 -9.52 -22.44 -35.70
N GLU A 22 -8.51 -22.43 -36.57
CA GLU A 22 -7.16 -21.95 -36.27
C GLU A 22 -7.16 -20.44 -36.01
N CYS A 23 -7.87 -19.64 -36.82
CA CYS A 23 -8.10 -18.20 -36.56
C CYS A 23 -8.81 -17.97 -35.21
N GLY A 24 -9.79 -18.81 -34.86
CA GLY A 24 -10.48 -18.77 -33.56
C GLY A 24 -9.59 -19.17 -32.37
N ARG A 25 -8.67 -20.12 -32.55
CA ARG A 25 -7.65 -20.48 -31.55
C ARG A 25 -6.58 -19.39 -31.39
N ALA A 26 -6.15 -18.75 -32.47
CA ALA A 26 -5.19 -17.65 -32.46
C ALA A 26 -5.78 -16.36 -31.87
N LYS A 27 -7.10 -16.15 -31.98
CA LYS A 27 -7.82 -15.04 -31.32
C LYS A 27 -7.84 -15.23 -29.79
N ARG A 28 -8.17 -16.43 -29.29
CA ARG A 28 -8.13 -16.75 -27.85
C ARG A 28 -6.76 -16.54 -27.22
N LYS A 29 -5.67 -16.97 -27.87
CA LYS A 29 -4.32 -16.74 -27.36
C LYS A 29 -3.96 -15.25 -27.23
N ARG A 30 -4.40 -14.41 -28.17
CA ARG A 30 -4.17 -12.96 -28.14
C ARG A 30 -4.99 -12.28 -27.04
N ASP A 31 -6.23 -12.73 -26.83
CA ASP A 31 -7.11 -12.20 -25.80
C ASP A 31 -6.68 -12.63 -24.38
N ASP A 32 -5.96 -13.75 -24.22
CA ASP A 32 -5.40 -14.21 -22.95
C ASP A 32 -4.11 -13.45 -22.57
N GLU A 33 -3.25 -13.11 -23.55
CA GLU A 33 -2.02 -12.34 -23.35
C GLU A 33 -2.27 -10.83 -23.14
N GLU A 34 -3.36 -10.29 -23.73
CA GLU A 34 -3.81 -8.92 -23.50
C GLU A 34 -4.59 -8.76 -22.18
N LYS A 35 -5.25 -9.81 -21.68
CA LYS A 35 -5.93 -9.81 -20.37
C LYS A 35 -4.98 -9.88 -19.17
N GLU A 36 -3.73 -10.30 -19.35
CA GLU A 36 -2.73 -10.23 -18.28
C GLU A 36 -2.13 -8.81 -18.13
N ASN A 37 -2.28 -7.95 -19.16
CA ASN A 37 -1.75 -6.59 -19.15
C ASN A 37 -2.81 -5.49 -18.93
N LEU A 38 -4.10 -5.84 -18.83
CA LEU A 38 -5.20 -4.91 -18.54
C LEU A 38 -5.78 -5.05 -17.12
N ASN A 39 -5.10 -5.77 -16.22
CA ASN A 39 -5.63 -5.98 -14.88
C ASN A 39 -4.77 -5.41 -13.74
N PRO A 40 -4.92 -4.12 -13.41
CA PRO A 40 -4.82 -3.67 -12.03
C PRO A 40 -6.19 -3.74 -11.33
N SER A 41 -7.10 -4.67 -11.67
CA SER A 41 -8.30 -4.94 -10.84
C SER A 41 -8.00 -5.71 -9.55
N LYS A 42 -6.77 -5.63 -9.06
CA LYS A 42 -6.61 -5.32 -7.64
C LYS A 42 -6.55 -3.81 -7.47
N LYS A 43 -7.68 -3.15 -7.75
CA LYS A 43 -8.04 -1.95 -6.99
C LYS A 43 -8.25 -2.45 -5.57
N HIS A 44 -7.15 -2.69 -4.86
CA HIS A 44 -7.16 -2.49 -3.43
C HIS A 44 -7.69 -1.07 -3.31
N ALA A 45 -8.94 -0.92 -2.84
CA ALA A 45 -9.44 0.37 -2.45
C ALA A 45 -8.28 1.06 -1.74
N GLN A 46 -7.86 2.22 -2.25
CA GLN A 46 -6.77 2.98 -1.69
C GLN A 46 -7.26 3.46 -0.32
N SER A 47 -7.20 2.56 0.67
CA SER A 47 -7.67 2.82 2.01
C SER A 47 -6.61 3.70 2.63
N VAL A 48 -6.84 5.00 2.57
CA VAL A 48 -6.09 5.98 3.34
C VAL A 48 -6.44 5.79 4.81
N ILE A 49 -5.44 5.89 5.67
CA ILE A 49 -5.60 5.93 7.12
C ILE A 49 -5.00 7.24 7.63
N SER A 50 -5.69 7.84 8.59
CA SER A 50 -5.25 9.05 9.27
C SER A 50 -4.63 8.67 10.61
N LEU A 51 -3.36 9.03 10.80
CA LEU A 51 -2.59 8.70 12.00
C LEU A 51 -2.29 9.96 12.79
N MET A 52 -2.74 9.99 14.04
CA MET A 52 -2.37 11.04 14.98
C MET A 52 -0.97 10.76 15.52
N CYS A 53 -0.04 11.65 15.19
CA CYS A 53 1.37 11.52 15.48
C CYS A 53 1.78 12.53 16.55
N LEU A 54 2.60 12.11 17.50
CA LEU A 54 3.16 13.00 18.53
C LEU A 54 4.67 12.83 18.61
N ILE A 55 5.41 13.93 18.64
CA ILE A 55 6.85 13.91 18.88
C ILE A 55 7.11 13.71 20.38
N GLN A 56 7.98 12.77 20.73
CA GLN A 56 8.33 12.48 22.11
C GLN A 56 8.79 13.76 22.82
N GLY A 57 8.21 14.04 24.00
CA GLY A 57 8.52 15.21 24.82
C GLY A 57 7.67 16.45 24.51
N ASN A 58 6.85 16.42 23.46
CA ASN A 58 5.89 17.49 23.19
C ASN A 58 4.56 17.25 23.92
N SER A 59 3.84 18.34 24.20
CA SER A 59 2.45 18.31 24.66
C SER A 59 1.51 17.68 23.61
N LEU A 60 0.45 17.02 24.06
CA LEU A 60 -0.66 16.50 23.23
C LEU A 60 -1.27 17.55 22.30
N THR A 61 -1.28 18.82 22.71
CA THR A 61 -1.73 19.95 21.88
C THR A 61 -0.92 20.14 20.60
N ASN A 62 0.28 19.56 20.54
CA ASN A 62 1.16 19.57 19.36
C ASN A 62 1.07 18.27 18.55
N ALA A 63 0.13 17.37 18.86
CA ALA A 63 -0.15 16.22 18.02
C ALA A 63 -0.60 16.70 16.63
N PHE A 64 -0.25 15.93 15.60
CA PHE A 64 -0.56 16.28 14.23
C PHE A 64 -0.96 15.05 13.44
N GLU A 65 -1.90 15.27 12.52
CA GLU A 65 -2.44 14.24 11.66
C GLU A 65 -1.60 14.04 10.40
N VAL A 66 -1.41 12.77 10.05
CA VAL A 66 -0.76 12.31 8.82
C VAL A 66 -1.65 11.30 8.10
N ASP A 67 -2.06 11.66 6.89
CA ASP A 67 -2.80 10.76 5.99
C ASP A 67 -1.84 9.95 5.14
N ILE A 68 -2.07 8.64 5.07
CA ILE A 68 -1.24 7.74 4.28
C ILE A 68 -2.01 6.50 3.82
N GLU A 69 -1.71 6.01 2.61
CA GLU A 69 -2.32 4.77 2.13
C GLU A 69 -1.83 3.57 2.95
N LYS A 70 -2.76 2.73 3.42
CA LYS A 70 -2.49 1.52 4.21
C LYS A 70 -1.51 0.54 3.54
N ASN A 71 -1.45 0.53 2.21
CA ASN A 71 -0.56 -0.34 1.42
C ASN A 71 0.91 0.13 1.42
N LYS A 72 1.21 1.36 1.83
CA LYS A 72 2.57 1.91 1.87
C LYS A 72 3.33 1.38 3.06
N THR A 73 4.65 1.54 2.99
CA THR A 73 5.57 1.10 4.03
C THR A 73 5.70 2.14 5.13
N ILE A 74 6.17 1.71 6.30
CA ILE A 74 6.53 2.61 7.40
C ILE A 74 7.63 3.60 6.96
N SER A 75 8.53 3.23 6.05
CA SER A 75 9.50 4.19 5.47
C SER A 75 8.80 5.41 4.85
N LYS A 76 7.70 5.18 4.11
CA LYS A 76 6.89 6.28 3.54
C LYS A 76 6.15 7.09 4.61
N LEU A 77 5.78 6.48 5.73
CA LEU A 77 5.24 7.21 6.87
C LEU A 77 6.29 8.14 7.49
N LYS A 78 7.55 7.68 7.63
CA LYS A 78 8.65 8.52 8.11
C LYS A 78 8.89 9.73 7.19
N ASP A 79 8.87 9.52 5.87
CA ASP A 79 8.96 10.61 4.88
C ASP A 79 7.82 11.63 5.05
N ALA A 80 6.58 11.15 5.22
CA ALA A 80 5.40 12.01 5.39
C ALA A 80 5.47 12.83 6.68
N ILE A 81 5.85 12.21 7.80
CA ILE A 81 6.06 12.90 9.09
C ILE A 81 7.13 13.98 8.97
N LYS A 82 8.27 13.63 8.36
CA LYS A 82 9.37 14.59 8.12
C LYS A 82 8.89 15.78 7.28
N LYS A 83 8.13 15.53 6.21
CA LYS A 83 7.59 16.59 5.34
C LYS A 83 6.61 17.50 6.08
N LYS A 84 5.73 16.93 6.91
CA LYS A 84 4.74 17.68 7.70
C LYS A 84 5.41 18.63 8.70
N ASN A 85 6.51 18.20 9.32
CA ASN A 85 7.24 18.93 10.35
C ASN A 85 8.70 19.23 9.94
N ALA A 86 8.88 19.71 8.70
CA ALA A 86 10.20 19.87 8.08
C ALA A 86 11.19 20.72 8.89
N ARG A 87 10.72 21.74 9.63
CA ARG A 87 11.58 22.56 10.50
C ARG A 87 12.19 21.73 11.63
N THR A 88 11.37 20.93 12.31
CA THR A 88 11.80 20.05 13.41
C THR A 88 12.76 18.96 12.93
N PHE A 89 12.53 18.44 11.73
CA PHE A 89 13.32 17.36 11.13
C PHE A 89 14.37 17.85 10.12
N SER A 90 14.72 19.13 10.14
CA SER A 90 15.60 19.76 9.13
C SER A 90 16.96 19.09 9.01
N ASN A 91 17.52 18.63 10.13
CA ASN A 91 18.84 18.00 10.22
C ASN A 91 18.79 16.50 10.51
N ILE A 92 17.65 15.85 10.27
CA ILE A 92 17.43 14.44 10.64
C ILE A 92 16.97 13.71 9.39
N ASP A 93 17.68 12.66 8.98
CA ASP A 93 17.23 11.83 7.88
C ASP A 93 16.00 11.02 8.28
N ALA A 94 15.09 10.81 7.33
CA ALA A 94 13.87 10.05 7.59
C ALA A 94 14.18 8.62 8.10
N LYS A 95 15.29 8.02 7.68
CA LYS A 95 15.74 6.69 8.14
C LYS A 95 16.06 6.66 9.64
N ASP A 96 16.52 7.77 10.21
CA ASP A 96 16.97 7.87 11.61
C ASP A 96 15.82 8.18 12.57
N ILE A 97 14.66 8.59 12.04
CA ILE A 97 13.43 8.75 12.81
C ILE A 97 12.96 7.36 13.25
N LYS A 98 12.69 7.18 14.54
CA LYS A 98 12.08 5.95 15.05
C LYS A 98 10.62 6.21 15.41
N LEU A 99 9.76 5.22 15.14
CA LEU A 99 8.31 5.32 15.30
C LEU A 99 7.81 4.16 16.16
N TRP A 100 6.91 4.43 17.10
CA TRP A 100 6.25 3.41 17.93
C TRP A 100 4.76 3.46 17.74
N LYS A 101 4.13 2.28 17.68
CA LYS A 101 2.67 2.16 17.78
C LYS A 101 2.25 2.44 19.21
N VAL A 102 1.22 3.27 19.39
CA VAL A 102 0.58 3.50 20.68
C VAL A 102 -0.94 3.62 20.52
N GLU A 103 -1.66 3.49 21.62
CA GLU A 103 -3.10 3.72 21.73
C GLU A 103 -3.35 4.53 23.00
N ILE A 104 -3.01 5.82 22.97
CA ILE A 104 -3.11 6.71 24.15
C ILE A 104 -4.21 7.75 23.92
N PRO A 105 -5.27 7.78 24.74
CA PRO A 105 -6.30 8.81 24.65
C PRO A 105 -5.77 10.21 24.93
N ASP A 106 -6.37 11.23 24.34
CA ASP A 106 -6.03 12.65 24.53
C ASP A 106 -6.23 13.17 25.98
N ASN A 107 -7.02 12.47 26.79
CA ASN A 107 -7.26 12.82 28.20
C ASN A 107 -6.25 12.18 29.17
N ARG A 108 -5.25 11.44 28.67
CA ARG A 108 -4.32 10.61 29.47
C ARG A 108 -2.86 11.01 29.30
N ASN A 109 -2.57 12.27 29.61
CA ASN A 109 -1.22 12.85 29.48
C ASN A 109 -0.18 12.18 30.42
N ASP A 110 -0.64 11.58 31.52
CA ASP A 110 0.16 10.76 32.44
C ASP A 110 0.74 9.51 31.77
N GLN A 111 0.00 8.89 30.85
CA GLN A 111 0.45 7.70 30.13
C GLN A 111 1.55 8.01 29.12
N LEU A 112 1.51 9.20 28.51
CA LEU A 112 2.56 9.66 27.59
C LEU A 112 3.90 9.87 28.29
N ASN A 113 3.88 10.48 29.47
CA ASN A 113 5.10 10.75 30.24
C ASN A 113 5.74 9.47 30.76
N ASN A 114 4.92 8.46 31.08
CA ASN A 114 5.36 7.17 31.58
C ASN A 114 5.54 6.12 30.47
N PHE A 115 5.42 6.51 29.20
CA PHE A 115 5.46 5.56 28.09
C PHE A 115 6.83 4.87 27.98
N SER A 116 6.85 3.55 28.17
CA SER A 116 8.03 2.72 27.98
C SER A 116 8.14 2.26 26.53
N PHE A 117 9.26 2.57 25.89
CA PHE A 117 9.55 2.11 24.54
C PHE A 117 9.94 0.63 24.56
N HIS A 118 9.01 -0.25 24.21
CA HIS A 118 9.31 -1.66 23.97
C HIS A 118 9.67 -1.87 22.49
N ASP A 119 10.70 -2.69 22.24
CA ASP A 119 11.19 -2.96 20.87
C ASP A 119 10.13 -3.66 19.99
N GLN A 120 9.18 -4.37 20.60
CA GLN A 120 8.09 -5.03 19.89
C GLN A 120 7.10 -4.05 19.25
N ASP A 121 6.98 -2.85 19.82
CA ASP A 121 6.08 -1.80 19.35
C ASP A 121 6.75 -0.87 18.33
N GLU A 122 8.05 -1.06 18.05
CA GLU A 122 8.75 -0.28 17.03
C GLU A 122 8.23 -0.62 15.63
N LEU A 123 7.84 0.43 14.90
CA LEU A 123 7.37 0.32 13.52
C LEU A 123 8.57 0.17 12.58
N LEU A 124 8.73 -1.03 12.03
CA LEU A 124 9.84 -1.37 11.16
C LEU A 124 9.62 -0.84 9.75
N ALA A 125 10.63 -0.15 9.20
CA ALA A 125 10.56 0.59 7.93
C ALA A 125 10.08 -0.23 6.73
N MET A 126 10.40 -1.53 6.69
CA MET A 126 10.05 -2.44 5.58
C MET A 126 8.59 -2.92 5.62
N LYS A 127 7.93 -2.84 6.79
CA LYS A 127 6.57 -3.37 6.95
C LYS A 127 5.55 -2.37 6.42
N LYS A 128 4.40 -2.88 5.98
CA LYS A 128 3.27 -2.07 5.54
C LYS A 128 2.53 -1.48 6.73
N ILE A 129 1.90 -0.33 6.54
CA ILE A 129 1.07 0.35 7.55
C ILE A 129 -0.11 -0.54 7.96
N SER A 130 -0.75 -1.20 6.99
CA SER A 130 -1.84 -2.15 7.23
C SER A 130 -1.48 -3.30 8.17
N LYS A 131 -0.18 -3.61 8.35
CA LYS A 131 0.26 -4.66 9.28
C LYS A 131 0.08 -4.23 10.74
N TYR A 132 0.34 -2.96 11.03
CA TYR A 132 0.27 -2.41 12.39
C TYR A 132 -1.09 -1.79 12.71
N PHE A 133 -1.77 -1.29 11.67
CA PHE A 133 -3.07 -0.66 11.76
C PHE A 133 -4.07 -1.38 10.83
N PRO A 134 -4.42 -2.65 11.11
CA PRO A 134 -5.32 -3.44 10.27
C PRO A 134 -6.77 -2.95 10.34
N PHE A 135 -7.20 -2.42 11.48
CA PHE A 135 -8.58 -2.01 11.75
C PHE A 135 -8.75 -0.49 11.72
N THR A 136 -9.99 -0.03 11.95
CA THR A 136 -10.28 1.37 12.23
C THR A 136 -9.66 1.73 13.58
N LEU A 137 -9.00 2.88 13.64
CA LEU A 137 -8.38 3.36 14.87
C LEU A 137 -9.40 4.12 15.72
N PRO A 138 -9.27 4.05 17.06
CA PRO A 138 -10.04 4.90 17.95
C PRO A 138 -9.86 6.37 17.60
N GLU A 139 -10.96 7.14 17.63
CA GLU A 139 -10.89 8.60 17.52
C GLU A 139 -10.25 9.19 18.79
N GLU A 140 -9.68 10.39 18.71
CA GLU A 140 -9.12 11.12 19.87
C GLU A 140 -7.96 10.39 20.59
N HIS A 141 -7.21 9.55 19.87
CA HIS A 141 -6.02 8.87 20.39
C HIS A 141 -4.77 9.27 19.62
N VAL A 142 -3.64 9.30 20.33
CA VAL A 142 -2.32 9.24 19.69
C VAL A 142 -2.12 7.82 19.19
N HIS A 143 -1.76 7.69 17.92
CA HIS A 143 -1.52 6.41 17.24
C HIS A 143 -0.02 6.10 17.10
N VAL A 144 0.80 7.16 16.98
CA VAL A 144 2.23 7.04 16.71
C VAL A 144 3.03 8.01 17.58
N ILE A 145 4.01 7.50 18.32
CA ILE A 145 5.06 8.32 18.95
C ILE A 145 6.29 8.37 18.05
N VAL A 146 6.75 9.58 17.77
CA VAL A 146 7.93 9.88 16.96
C VAL A 146 9.10 10.20 17.89
N LYS A 147 10.11 9.34 17.89
CA LYS A 147 11.36 9.59 18.62
C LYS A 147 12.43 10.10 17.68
N LEU A 148 13.04 11.20 18.08
CA LEU A 148 14.19 11.77 17.40
C LEU A 148 15.45 10.99 17.82
N PRO A 149 16.42 10.75 16.92
CA PRO A 149 17.71 10.22 17.31
C PRO A 149 18.36 11.17 18.31
N ARG A 150 18.98 10.62 19.36
CA ARG A 150 19.81 11.44 20.26
C ARG A 150 20.99 11.92 19.43
N LYS A 151 21.19 13.24 19.36
CA LYS A 151 22.48 13.79 18.92
C LYS A 151 23.47 13.42 20.02
N CYS A 152 24.44 12.57 19.68
CA CYS A 152 25.63 12.40 20.51
C CYS A 152 26.44 13.69 20.50
#